data_AF-A0A7D5I3J0-F1
#
_entry.id   AF-A0A7D5I3J0-F1
#
_cell.length_a   1.000
_cell.length_b   1.000
_cell.length_c   1.000
_cell.angle_alpha   90.00
_cell.angle_beta   90.00
_cell.angle_gamma   90.00
#
_symmetry.space_group_name_H-M   'P 1'
#
loop_
_entity.id
_entity.type
_entity.pdbx_description
1 polymer ?
#
loop_
_entity_poly.entity_id
_entity_poly.type
_entity_poly.pdbx_seq_one_letter_code
_entity_poly.pdbx_strand_id
1 'polypeptide(L)'
;MSYVPMKFPKYIVIIALLAIFIVAGSMLFDYYTTEQTISKVESLWERADNHRKNGNYEQAVNTYNSVFGLISPDNFQKEYGLNYYYLGKTYEEIAYQTHNSTDLQKSISSYTMAENYLTQDSCPREFALVRYGMGDAYLKLHGMNNRENDIQISIASYEQSLQYFSMARDSFYFASLNNKLGNAYRKMGVHHNNSEYFLTAISHYNESLRVFRKDVYPVEYAGVQNNLGNTYLELSKISDQEFHINKAITAYKEALTILSMDTQPLEYATVQNNLGNSYFELSKIENKKVNSENAVNAYHESLKIFTSDRFPVEHEGIMDNLVKAYKNT
;
A
#
# COMPACT_ATOMS: atom_id res chain seq x y z
N MET A 1 -23.15 -2.82 74.93
CA MET A 1 -22.63 -3.87 74.02
C MET A 1 -21.12 -3.72 73.95
N SER A 2 -20.38 -4.63 74.56
CA SER A 2 -18.91 -4.65 74.57
C SER A 2 -18.38 -5.29 73.28
N TYR A 3 -17.51 -4.57 72.56
CA TYR A 3 -16.84 -5.04 71.36
C TYR A 3 -15.74 -6.03 71.73
N VAL A 4 -15.87 -7.30 71.32
CA VAL A 4 -14.83 -8.32 71.48
C VAL A 4 -13.99 -8.35 70.20
N PRO A 5 -12.69 -7.99 70.23
CA PRO A 5 -11.86 -8.01 69.04
C PRO A 5 -11.66 -9.45 68.55
N MET A 6 -12.09 -9.70 67.31
CA MET A 6 -11.91 -10.98 66.64
C MET A 6 -10.41 -11.21 66.39
N LYS A 7 -9.76 -12.02 67.23
CA LYS A 7 -8.36 -12.43 67.01
C LYS A 7 -8.34 -13.47 65.89
N PHE A 8 -7.94 -13.05 64.69
CA PHE A 8 -7.60 -14.00 63.63
C PHE A 8 -6.42 -14.87 64.11
N PRO A 9 -6.52 -16.19 64.03
CA PRO A 9 -5.42 -17.06 64.40
C PRO A 9 -4.19 -16.77 63.53
N LYS A 10 -3.01 -16.64 64.14
CA LYS A 10 -1.75 -16.31 63.43
C LYS A 10 -1.47 -17.24 62.24
N TYR A 11 -1.92 -18.49 62.28
CA TYR A 11 -1.76 -19.44 61.18
C TYR A 11 -2.58 -19.09 59.93
N ILE A 12 -3.76 -18.46 60.06
CA ILE A 12 -4.57 -18.03 58.91
C ILE A 12 -3.86 -16.90 58.15
N VAL A 13 -3.25 -15.96 58.87
CA VAL A 13 -2.46 -14.86 58.27
C VAL A 13 -1.23 -15.41 57.55
N ILE A 14 -0.54 -16.41 58.12
CA ILE A 14 0.62 -17.05 57.49
C ILE A 14 0.22 -17.81 56.21
N ILE A 15 -0.88 -18.57 56.24
CA ILE A 15 -1.40 -19.28 55.05
C ILE A 15 -1.81 -18.28 53.96
N ALA A 16 -2.47 -17.19 54.32
CA ALA A 16 -2.84 -16.14 53.36
C ALA A 16 -1.61 -15.48 52.73
N LEU A 17 -0.58 -15.17 53.52
CA LEU A 17 0.68 -14.62 52.99
C LEU A 17 1.41 -15.62 52.08
N LEU A 18 1.48 -16.90 52.46
CA LEU A 18 2.07 -17.95 51.62
C LEU A 18 1.30 -18.11 50.29
N ALA A 19 -0.03 -18.08 50.33
CA ALA A 19 -0.85 -18.13 49.13
C ALA A 19 -0.58 -16.92 48.20
N ILE A 20 -0.44 -15.72 48.76
CA ILE A 20 -0.07 -14.51 48.00
C ILE A 20 1.33 -14.66 47.38
N PHE A 21 2.32 -15.16 48.13
CA PHE A 21 3.67 -15.39 47.59
C PHE A 21 3.71 -16.43 46.48
N ILE A 22 2.92 -17.51 46.59
CA ILE A 22 2.83 -18.54 45.55
C ILE A 22 2.19 -17.97 44.28
N VAL A 23 1.07 -17.24 44.42
CA VAL A 23 0.39 -16.60 43.28
C VAL A 23 1.26 -15.53 42.63
N ALA A 24 1.93 -14.69 43.42
CA ALA A 24 2.85 -13.69 42.89
C ALA A 24 4.06 -14.33 42.20
N GLY A 25 4.60 -15.42 42.76
CA GLY A 25 5.68 -16.20 42.16
C GLY A 25 5.29 -16.86 40.84
N SER A 26 4.09 -17.44 40.75
CA SER A 26 3.59 -18.02 39.50
C SER A 26 3.34 -16.95 38.44
N MET A 27 2.74 -15.81 38.81
CA MET A 27 2.55 -14.68 37.89
C MET A 27 3.87 -14.14 37.34
N LEU A 28 4.91 -14.03 38.17
CA LEU A 28 6.24 -13.58 37.73
C LEU A 28 6.92 -14.61 36.80
N PHE A 29 6.75 -15.90 37.07
CA PHE A 29 7.26 -16.95 36.21
C PHE A 29 6.54 -16.95 34.84
N ASP A 30 5.22 -16.88 34.83
CA ASP A 30 4.40 -16.82 33.62
C ASP A 30 4.75 -15.57 32.79
N TYR A 31 4.91 -14.41 33.44
CA TYR A 31 5.37 -13.19 32.80
C TYR A 31 6.75 -13.37 32.15
N TYR A 32 7.73 -13.89 32.88
CA TYR A 32 9.09 -14.09 32.36
C TYR A 32 9.12 -15.07 31.16
N THR A 33 8.36 -16.16 31.23
CA THR A 33 8.27 -17.12 30.11
C THR A 33 7.57 -16.53 28.88
N THR A 34 6.57 -15.67 29.10
CA THR A 34 5.86 -14.94 28.03
C THR A 34 6.82 -13.99 27.31
N GLU A 35 7.54 -13.14 28.05
CA GLU A 35 8.52 -12.20 27.49
C GLU A 35 9.65 -12.92 26.74
N GLN A 36 10.16 -14.03 27.28
CA GLN A 36 11.18 -14.82 26.59
C GLN A 36 10.66 -15.43 25.28
N THR A 37 9.38 -15.81 25.23
CA THR A 37 8.75 -16.35 24.03
C THR A 37 8.55 -15.25 22.98
N ILE A 38 8.04 -14.09 23.39
CA ILE A 38 7.88 -12.91 22.52
C ILE A 38 9.23 -12.51 21.92
N SER A 39 10.30 -12.43 22.72
CA SER A 39 11.64 -12.10 22.22
C SER A 39 12.15 -13.08 21.15
N LYS A 40 11.84 -14.37 21.29
CA LYS A 40 12.16 -15.38 20.25
C LYS A 40 11.33 -15.17 18.99
N VAL A 41 10.04 -14.84 19.11
CA VAL A 41 9.17 -14.52 17.98
C VAL A 41 9.70 -13.30 17.22
N GLU A 42 10.05 -12.23 17.94
CA GLU A 42 10.62 -11.01 17.35
C GLU A 42 11.92 -11.29 16.60
N SER A 43 12.80 -12.13 17.15
CA SER A 43 14.03 -12.56 16.47
C SER A 43 13.75 -13.35 15.18
N LEU A 44 12.71 -14.19 15.17
CA LEU A 44 12.28 -14.90 13.97
C LEU A 44 11.69 -13.94 12.93
N TRP A 45 10.90 -12.95 13.35
CA TRP A 45 10.39 -11.92 12.45
C TRP A 45 11.51 -11.08 11.83
N GLU A 46 12.49 -10.65 12.62
CA GLU A 46 13.65 -9.92 12.09
C GLU A 46 14.41 -10.74 11.03
N ARG A 47 14.61 -12.04 11.31
CA ARG A 47 15.26 -12.95 10.36
C ARG A 47 14.45 -13.14 9.10
N ALA A 48 13.13 -13.35 9.23
CA ALA A 48 12.24 -13.51 8.09
C ALA A 48 12.18 -12.24 7.25
N ASP A 49 12.14 -11.07 7.89
CA ASP A 49 12.18 -9.76 7.23
C ASP A 49 13.49 -9.53 6.47
N ASN A 50 14.63 -9.96 7.05
CA ASN A 50 15.91 -9.93 6.37
C ASN A 50 15.95 -10.86 5.15
N HIS A 51 15.41 -12.08 5.25
CA HIS A 51 15.26 -12.96 4.08
C HIS A 51 14.41 -12.30 3.00
N ARG A 52 13.27 -11.73 3.37
CA ARG A 52 12.33 -11.04 2.48
C ARG A 52 12.99 -9.86 1.76
N LYS A 53 13.66 -8.97 2.49
CA LYS A 53 14.39 -7.80 1.95
C LYS A 53 15.49 -8.21 0.96
N ASN A 54 16.09 -9.38 1.14
CA ASN A 54 17.11 -9.93 0.24
C ASN A 54 16.52 -10.77 -0.91
N GLY A 55 15.20 -10.80 -1.08
CA GLY A 55 14.53 -11.59 -2.13
C GLY A 55 14.46 -13.10 -1.86
N ASN A 56 14.88 -13.56 -0.68
CA ASN A 56 14.85 -14.97 -0.27
C ASN A 56 13.47 -15.34 0.29
N TYR A 57 12.43 -15.20 -0.52
CA TYR A 57 11.04 -15.26 -0.07
C TYR A 57 10.62 -16.61 0.52
N GLU A 58 11.11 -17.72 -0.04
CA GLU A 58 10.83 -19.06 0.50
C GLU A 58 11.37 -19.22 1.93
N GLN A 59 12.58 -18.75 2.18
CA GLN A 59 13.18 -18.75 3.53
C GLN A 59 12.42 -17.84 4.48
N ALA A 60 11.94 -16.68 4.00
CA ALA A 60 11.11 -15.78 4.79
C ALA A 60 9.80 -16.46 5.21
N VAL A 61 9.07 -17.06 4.26
CA VAL A 61 7.82 -17.78 4.52
C VAL A 61 8.03 -18.95 5.48
N ASN A 62 9.09 -19.76 5.27
CA ASN A 62 9.42 -20.86 6.17
C ASN A 62 9.73 -20.37 7.61
N THR A 63 10.43 -19.24 7.73
CA THR A 63 10.74 -18.65 9.04
C THR A 63 9.48 -18.14 9.73
N TYR A 64 8.58 -17.44 9.03
CA TYR A 64 7.28 -17.05 9.60
C TYR A 64 6.42 -18.25 9.97
N ASN A 65 6.40 -19.31 9.17
CA ASN A 65 5.65 -20.54 9.50
C ASN A 65 6.20 -21.22 10.77
N SER A 66 7.51 -21.12 11.04
CA SER A 66 8.10 -21.69 12.26
C SER A 66 7.60 -21.02 13.55
N VAL A 67 7.14 -19.76 13.48
CA VAL A 67 6.57 -19.02 14.62
C VAL A 67 5.32 -19.71 15.16
N PHE A 68 4.50 -20.32 14.29
CA PHE A 68 3.30 -21.06 14.71
C PHE A 68 3.61 -22.34 15.51
N GLY A 69 4.85 -22.83 15.47
CA GLY A 69 5.31 -23.90 16.36
C GLY A 69 5.74 -23.41 17.75
N LEU A 70 5.93 -22.10 17.92
CA LEU A 70 6.38 -21.46 19.16
C LEU A 70 5.22 -20.84 19.95
N ILE A 71 4.19 -20.34 19.27
CA ILE A 71 3.06 -19.64 19.87
C ILE A 71 1.70 -20.19 19.40
N SER A 72 0.67 -20.01 20.22
CA SER A 72 -0.73 -20.33 19.91
C SER A 72 -1.63 -19.10 20.12
N PRO A 73 -2.81 -19.04 19.47
CA PRO A 73 -3.71 -17.90 19.63
C PRO A 73 -4.29 -17.79 21.05
N ASP A 74 -4.31 -18.87 21.84
CA ASP A 74 -4.83 -18.86 23.21
C ASP A 74 -3.98 -18.01 24.16
N ASN A 75 -2.66 -17.95 23.92
CA ASN A 75 -1.70 -17.28 24.81
C ASN A 75 -1.04 -16.05 24.16
N PHE A 76 -1.01 -15.97 22.83
CA PHE A 76 -0.31 -14.93 22.07
C PHE A 76 -1.15 -14.43 20.88
N GLN A 77 -2.41 -14.09 21.13
CA GLN A 77 -3.37 -13.73 20.08
C GLN A 77 -2.84 -12.63 19.15
N LYS A 78 -2.26 -11.57 19.71
CA LYS A 78 -1.72 -10.44 18.95
C LYS A 78 -0.56 -10.86 18.06
N GLU A 79 0.44 -11.54 18.62
CA GLU A 79 1.63 -11.99 17.88
C GLU A 79 1.25 -13.03 16.82
N TYR A 80 0.30 -13.90 17.11
CA TYR A 80 -0.23 -14.88 16.17
C TYR A 80 -0.89 -14.19 14.96
N GLY A 81 -1.69 -13.16 15.21
CA GLY A 81 -2.29 -12.32 14.16
C GLY A 81 -1.25 -11.51 13.37
N LEU A 82 -0.26 -10.92 14.04
CA LEU A 82 0.83 -10.19 13.39
C LEU A 82 1.68 -11.10 12.50
N ASN A 83 1.88 -12.36 12.90
CA ASN A 83 2.60 -13.33 12.07
C ASN A 83 1.88 -13.58 10.74
N TYR A 84 0.55 -13.73 10.77
CA TYR A 84 -0.26 -13.80 9.55
C TYR A 84 -0.21 -12.52 8.72
N TYR A 85 -0.22 -11.35 9.36
CA TYR A 85 -0.05 -10.07 8.65
C TYR A 85 1.28 -10.03 7.89
N TYR A 86 2.39 -10.45 8.50
CA TYR A 86 3.70 -10.47 7.85
C TYR A 86 3.81 -11.52 6.74
N LEU A 87 3.17 -12.69 6.89
CA LEU A 87 2.99 -13.64 5.79
C LEU A 87 2.21 -13.02 4.63
N GLY A 88 1.12 -12.29 4.92
CA GLY A 88 0.32 -11.58 3.93
C GLY A 88 1.14 -10.60 3.09
N LYS A 89 1.95 -9.78 3.76
CA LYS A 89 2.90 -8.87 3.09
C LYS A 89 3.93 -9.60 2.24
N THR A 90 4.47 -10.71 2.75
CA THR A 90 5.49 -11.48 2.04
C THR A 90 4.94 -12.08 0.75
N TYR A 91 3.74 -12.66 0.80
CA TYR A 91 3.07 -13.19 -0.40
C TYR A 91 2.73 -12.10 -1.43
N GLU A 92 2.40 -10.89 -0.97
CA GLU A 92 2.16 -9.76 -1.86
C GLU A 92 3.42 -9.35 -2.64
N GLU A 93 4.60 -9.40 -1.99
CA GLU A 93 5.88 -9.14 -2.64
C GLU A 93 6.29 -10.27 -3.59
N ILE A 94 6.05 -11.53 -3.23
CA ILE A 94 6.24 -12.67 -4.14
C ILE A 94 5.37 -12.50 -5.39
N ALA A 95 4.10 -12.12 -5.22
CA ALA A 95 3.19 -11.90 -6.33
C ALA A 95 3.66 -10.78 -7.25
N TYR A 96 4.25 -9.72 -6.70
CA TYR A 96 4.84 -8.65 -7.49
C TYR A 96 6.00 -9.15 -8.36
N GLN A 97 6.88 -10.01 -7.83
CA GLN A 97 8.03 -10.55 -8.57
C GLN A 97 7.66 -11.62 -9.60
N THR A 98 6.70 -12.48 -9.27
CA THR A 98 6.31 -13.63 -10.09
C THR A 98 5.17 -13.32 -11.06
N HIS A 99 4.54 -12.15 -10.91
CA HIS A 99 3.31 -11.77 -11.62
C HIS A 99 2.22 -12.85 -11.54
N ASN A 100 2.10 -13.49 -10.36
CA ASN A 100 1.18 -14.59 -10.12
C ASN A 100 0.01 -14.19 -9.20
N SER A 101 -1.22 -14.38 -9.68
CA SER A 101 -2.44 -14.12 -8.90
C SER A 101 -2.68 -15.12 -7.75
N THR A 102 -2.05 -16.31 -7.79
CA THR A 102 -2.15 -17.29 -6.70
C THR A 102 -1.49 -16.78 -5.41
N ASP A 103 -0.36 -16.07 -5.52
CA ASP A 103 0.31 -15.54 -4.32
C ASP A 103 -0.45 -14.31 -3.76
N LEU A 104 -1.15 -13.53 -4.59
CA LEU A 104 -2.12 -12.54 -4.09
C LEU A 104 -3.27 -13.20 -3.30
N GLN A 105 -3.76 -14.36 -3.73
CA GLN A 105 -4.80 -15.10 -2.98
C GLN A 105 -4.28 -15.61 -1.64
N LYS A 106 -3.02 -16.07 -1.57
CA LYS A 106 -2.36 -16.42 -0.29
C LYS A 106 -2.19 -15.20 0.61
N SER A 107 -1.84 -14.05 0.04
CA SER A 107 -1.74 -12.78 0.76
C SER A 107 -3.10 -12.40 1.39
N ILE A 108 -4.17 -12.40 0.59
CA ILE A 108 -5.54 -12.13 1.06
C ILE A 108 -5.95 -13.12 2.15
N SER A 109 -5.72 -14.42 1.95
CA SER A 109 -6.03 -15.45 2.95
C SER A 109 -5.28 -15.22 4.26
N SER A 110 -4.03 -14.79 4.19
CA SER A 110 -3.22 -14.46 5.37
C SER A 110 -3.74 -13.22 6.08
N TYR A 111 -4.12 -12.16 5.35
CA TYR A 111 -4.75 -10.98 5.94
C TYR A 111 -6.10 -11.30 6.60
N THR A 112 -6.92 -12.14 5.97
CA THR A 112 -8.18 -12.64 6.57
C THR A 112 -7.92 -13.40 7.88
N MET A 113 -6.88 -14.24 7.92
CA MET A 113 -6.48 -14.91 9.16
C MET A 113 -5.98 -13.93 10.22
N ALA A 114 -5.19 -12.92 9.83
CA ALA A 114 -4.71 -11.89 10.73
C ALA A 114 -5.87 -11.14 11.39
N GLU A 115 -6.91 -10.81 10.62
CA GLU A 115 -8.09 -10.08 11.10
C GLU A 115 -8.89 -10.84 12.16
N ASN A 116 -8.89 -12.18 12.15
CA ASN A 116 -9.53 -13.00 13.19
C ASN A 116 -8.94 -12.77 14.59
N TYR A 117 -7.69 -12.28 14.66
CA TYR A 117 -6.96 -12.08 15.91
C TYR A 117 -6.66 -10.60 16.19
N LEU A 118 -6.47 -9.79 15.16
CA LEU A 118 -6.22 -8.36 15.24
C LEU A 118 -7.51 -7.60 14.97
N THR A 119 -8.38 -7.53 15.97
CA THR A 119 -9.70 -6.91 15.83
C THR A 119 -9.65 -5.40 16.08
N GLN A 120 -10.65 -4.68 15.58
CA GLN A 120 -10.85 -3.26 15.85
C GLN A 120 -10.85 -2.92 17.35
N ASP A 121 -11.46 -3.76 18.20
CA ASP A 121 -11.59 -3.47 19.62
C ASP A 121 -10.31 -3.77 20.43
N SER A 122 -9.54 -4.77 20.01
CA SER A 122 -8.36 -5.24 20.76
C SER A 122 -7.06 -4.59 20.29
N CYS A 123 -6.89 -4.47 18.97
CA CYS A 123 -5.67 -4.01 18.32
C CYS A 123 -6.02 -3.06 17.16
N PRO A 124 -6.62 -1.89 17.43
CA PRO A 124 -7.18 -1.00 16.39
C PRO A 124 -6.13 -0.58 15.34
N ARG A 125 -4.89 -0.35 15.77
CA ARG A 125 -3.81 0.06 14.87
C ARG A 125 -3.39 -1.10 13.94
N GLU A 126 -3.19 -2.29 14.50
CA GLU A 126 -2.82 -3.48 13.74
C GLU A 126 -3.95 -3.92 12.80
N PHE A 127 -5.21 -3.83 13.24
CA PHE A 127 -6.39 -4.01 12.39
C PHE A 127 -6.34 -3.07 11.17
N ALA A 128 -6.06 -1.79 11.39
CA ALA A 128 -5.94 -0.82 10.30
C ALA A 128 -4.80 -1.15 9.33
N LEU A 129 -3.67 -1.69 9.81
CA LEU A 129 -2.57 -2.16 8.96
C LEU A 129 -2.96 -3.39 8.13
N VAL A 130 -3.71 -4.33 8.70
CA VAL A 130 -4.25 -5.48 7.95
C VAL A 130 -5.21 -5.00 6.86
N ARG A 131 -6.12 -4.07 7.19
CA ARG A 131 -7.05 -3.49 6.21
C ARG A 131 -6.33 -2.72 5.10
N TYR A 132 -5.25 -2.00 5.42
CA TYR A 132 -4.37 -1.39 4.42
C TYR A 132 -3.82 -2.44 3.45
N GLY A 133 -3.19 -3.50 3.98
CA GLY A 133 -2.56 -4.55 3.17
C GLY A 133 -3.58 -5.32 2.33
N MET A 134 -4.75 -5.61 2.90
CA MET A 134 -5.83 -6.27 2.18
C MET A 134 -6.33 -5.41 1.02
N GLY A 135 -6.48 -4.10 1.21
CA GLY A 135 -6.81 -3.18 0.13
C GLY A 135 -5.78 -3.22 -1.01
N ASP A 136 -4.49 -3.25 -0.68
CA ASP A 136 -3.39 -3.34 -1.65
C ASP A 136 -3.43 -4.64 -2.45
N ALA A 137 -3.64 -5.77 -1.78
CA ALA A 137 -3.73 -7.07 -2.43
C ALA A 137 -4.93 -7.16 -3.39
N TYR A 138 -6.11 -6.68 -3.00
CA TYR A 138 -7.29 -6.66 -3.87
C TYR A 138 -7.12 -5.70 -5.06
N LEU A 139 -6.53 -4.53 -4.86
CA LEU A 139 -6.30 -3.58 -5.96
C LEU A 139 -5.32 -4.12 -7.00
N LYS A 140 -4.30 -4.89 -6.56
CA LYS A 140 -3.38 -5.63 -7.44
C LYS A 140 -4.08 -6.77 -8.16
N LEU A 141 -4.96 -7.51 -7.47
CA LEU A 141 -5.72 -8.62 -8.06
C LEU A 141 -6.67 -8.12 -9.16
N HIS A 142 -7.31 -6.97 -8.93
CA HIS A 142 -8.07 -6.27 -9.98
C HIS A 142 -7.18 -5.98 -11.19
N GLY A 143 -5.95 -5.51 -11.00
CA GLY A 143 -5.01 -5.25 -12.10
C GLY A 143 -4.72 -6.49 -12.97
N MET A 144 -4.83 -7.69 -12.41
CA MET A 144 -4.61 -8.96 -13.13
C MET A 144 -5.89 -9.53 -13.75
N ASN A 145 -7.01 -9.45 -13.06
CA ASN A 145 -8.25 -10.16 -13.42
C ASN A 145 -9.38 -9.25 -13.89
N ASN A 146 -9.19 -7.93 -13.80
CA ASN A 146 -10.14 -6.88 -14.16
C ASN A 146 -11.55 -7.05 -13.54
N ARG A 147 -11.62 -7.50 -12.28
CA ARG A 147 -12.89 -7.67 -11.56
C ARG A 147 -13.24 -6.39 -10.80
N GLU A 148 -14.45 -5.87 -10.99
CA GLU A 148 -14.91 -4.68 -10.29
C GLU A 148 -15.01 -4.88 -8.78
N ASN A 149 -15.51 -6.05 -8.35
CA ASN A 149 -15.66 -6.39 -6.93
C ASN A 149 -14.35 -6.27 -6.15
N ASP A 150 -13.22 -6.56 -6.79
CA ASP A 150 -11.89 -6.41 -6.18
C ASP A 150 -11.58 -4.92 -5.91
N ILE A 151 -11.99 -4.00 -6.78
CA ILE A 151 -11.85 -2.55 -6.53
C ILE A 151 -12.74 -2.14 -5.35
N GLN A 152 -14.00 -2.58 -5.33
CA GLN A 152 -14.95 -2.24 -4.26
C GLN A 152 -14.44 -2.70 -2.88
N ILE A 153 -13.92 -3.92 -2.79
CA ILE A 153 -13.31 -4.44 -1.56
C ILE A 153 -12.06 -3.61 -1.19
N SER A 154 -11.24 -3.22 -2.17
CA SER A 154 -10.06 -2.39 -1.91
C SER A 154 -10.43 -1.03 -1.31
N ILE A 155 -11.44 -0.36 -1.86
CA ILE A 155 -11.94 0.93 -1.36
C ILE A 155 -12.42 0.77 0.08
N ALA A 156 -13.32 -0.18 0.34
CA ALA A 156 -13.84 -0.42 1.68
C ALA A 156 -12.72 -0.72 2.71
N SER A 157 -11.70 -1.48 2.29
CA SER A 157 -10.56 -1.81 3.16
C SER A 157 -9.70 -0.58 3.46
N TYR A 158 -9.40 0.25 2.46
CA TYR A 158 -8.66 1.50 2.69
C TYR A 158 -9.46 2.52 3.52
N GLU A 159 -10.76 2.66 3.29
CA GLU A 159 -11.63 3.55 4.07
C GLU A 159 -11.67 3.14 5.54
N GLN A 160 -11.78 1.84 5.82
CA GLN A 160 -11.69 1.33 7.20
C GLN A 160 -10.32 1.59 7.82
N SER A 161 -9.24 1.41 7.06
CA SER A 161 -7.89 1.73 7.53
C SER A 161 -7.72 3.23 7.84
N LEU A 162 -8.27 4.10 6.99
CA LEU A 162 -8.15 5.55 7.11
C LEU A 162 -8.84 6.12 8.36
N GLN A 163 -9.81 5.40 8.94
CA GLN A 163 -10.45 5.81 10.21
C GLN A 163 -9.47 5.85 11.39
N TYR A 164 -8.35 5.12 11.32
CA TYR A 164 -7.36 5.03 12.39
C TYR A 164 -6.11 5.87 12.15
N PHE A 165 -5.86 6.27 10.90
CA PHE A 165 -4.67 7.03 10.53
C PHE A 165 -5.06 8.46 10.16
N SER A 166 -4.44 9.42 10.84
CA SER A 166 -4.71 10.84 10.63
C SER A 166 -3.45 11.59 10.24
N MET A 167 -3.61 12.71 9.54
CA MET A 167 -2.50 13.60 9.20
C MET A 167 -1.69 14.03 10.45
N ALA A 168 -2.32 14.18 11.62
CA ALA A 168 -1.68 14.66 12.84
C ALA A 168 -0.83 13.61 13.57
N ARG A 169 -1.18 12.31 13.46
CA ARG A 169 -0.52 11.23 14.21
C ARG A 169 0.27 10.29 13.32
N ASP A 170 -0.24 10.01 12.12
CA ASP A 170 0.26 8.99 11.21
C ASP A 170 0.30 9.55 9.78
N SER A 171 0.96 10.71 9.63
CA SER A 171 0.95 11.51 8.40
C SER A 171 1.28 10.71 7.15
N PHE A 172 2.31 9.86 7.19
CA PHE A 172 2.69 9.01 6.06
C PHE A 172 1.59 8.01 5.69
N TYR A 173 0.99 7.31 6.66
CA TYR A 173 -0.08 6.36 6.40
C TYR A 173 -1.34 7.05 5.87
N PHE A 174 -1.71 8.19 6.46
CA PHE A 174 -2.81 9.03 5.97
C PHE A 174 -2.62 9.41 4.50
N ALA A 175 -1.43 9.88 4.15
CA ALA A 175 -1.10 10.30 2.78
C ALA A 175 -1.07 9.12 1.81
N SER A 176 -0.48 8.00 2.23
CA SER A 176 -0.40 6.77 1.46
C SER A 176 -1.79 6.22 1.18
N LEU A 177 -2.66 6.09 2.19
CA LEU A 177 -4.04 5.63 2.03
C LEU A 177 -4.85 6.50 1.09
N ASN A 178 -4.72 7.82 1.19
CA ASN A 178 -5.37 8.73 0.27
C ASN A 178 -4.85 8.53 -1.18
N ASN A 179 -3.56 8.34 -1.40
CA ASN A 179 -3.06 7.99 -2.74
C ASN A 179 -3.61 6.63 -3.24
N LYS A 180 -3.78 5.64 -2.36
CA LYS A 180 -4.35 4.33 -2.71
C LYS A 180 -5.85 4.42 -3.04
N LEU A 181 -6.62 5.15 -2.24
CA LEU A 181 -8.03 5.45 -2.50
C LEU A 181 -8.19 6.20 -3.82
N GLY A 182 -7.36 7.20 -4.08
CA GLY A 182 -7.33 7.90 -5.36
C GLY A 182 -7.14 6.94 -6.54
N ASN A 183 -6.23 5.97 -6.41
CA ASN A 183 -6.01 4.96 -7.45
C ASN A 183 -7.20 4.02 -7.64
N ALA A 184 -7.83 3.60 -6.55
CA ALA A 184 -9.01 2.73 -6.59
C ALA A 184 -10.21 3.45 -7.23
N TYR A 185 -10.49 4.69 -6.83
CA TYR A 185 -11.55 5.50 -7.45
C TYR A 185 -11.26 5.84 -8.91
N ARG A 186 -10.00 6.10 -9.29
CA ARG A 186 -9.64 6.29 -10.70
C ARG A 186 -9.98 5.04 -11.52
N LYS A 187 -9.71 3.84 -10.99
CA LYS A 187 -10.07 2.58 -11.65
C LYS A 187 -11.59 2.39 -11.76
N MET A 188 -12.36 2.77 -10.73
CA MET A 188 -13.83 2.83 -10.82
C MET A 188 -14.29 3.79 -11.92
N GLY A 189 -13.68 4.97 -12.02
CA GLY A 189 -13.98 5.96 -13.05
C GLY A 189 -13.75 5.42 -14.46
N VAL A 190 -12.64 4.69 -14.69
CA VAL A 190 -12.38 4.02 -15.97
C VAL A 190 -13.41 2.93 -16.25
N HIS A 191 -13.72 2.09 -15.26
CA HIS A 191 -14.67 0.98 -15.42
C HIS A 191 -16.08 1.45 -15.76
N HIS A 192 -16.52 2.55 -15.16
CA HIS A 192 -17.88 3.08 -15.31
C HIS A 192 -17.98 4.26 -16.28
N ASN A 193 -16.85 4.72 -16.85
CA ASN A 193 -16.76 5.95 -17.62
C ASN A 193 -17.47 7.14 -16.93
N ASN A 194 -17.16 7.35 -15.65
CA ASN A 194 -17.91 8.25 -14.78
C ASN A 194 -17.00 9.31 -14.13
N SER A 195 -17.33 10.58 -14.37
CA SER A 195 -16.58 11.74 -13.88
C SER A 195 -16.56 11.88 -12.36
N GLU A 196 -17.62 11.48 -11.65
CA GLU A 196 -17.69 11.61 -10.18
C GLU A 196 -16.62 10.76 -9.48
N TYR A 197 -16.34 9.57 -10.00
CA TYR A 197 -15.26 8.74 -9.48
C TYR A 197 -13.88 9.37 -9.75
N PHE A 198 -13.69 10.03 -10.89
CA PHE A 198 -12.45 10.76 -11.17
C PHE A 198 -12.28 12.00 -10.28
N LEU A 199 -13.36 12.75 -10.03
CA LEU A 199 -13.34 13.89 -9.11
C LEU A 199 -13.05 13.43 -7.67
N THR A 200 -13.62 12.31 -7.24
CA THR A 200 -13.33 11.68 -5.95
C THR A 200 -11.87 11.25 -5.87
N ALA A 201 -11.32 10.65 -6.93
CA ALA A 201 -9.91 10.30 -7.00
C ALA A 201 -8.99 11.52 -6.86
N ILE A 202 -9.29 12.61 -7.58
CA ILE A 202 -8.58 13.89 -7.49
C ILE A 202 -8.60 14.44 -6.05
N SER A 203 -9.75 14.40 -5.38
CA SER A 203 -9.89 14.82 -3.99
C SER A 203 -8.92 14.06 -3.06
N HIS A 204 -8.88 12.74 -3.18
CA HIS A 204 -7.96 11.91 -2.40
C HIS A 204 -6.49 12.18 -2.72
N TYR A 205 -6.12 12.35 -3.99
CA TYR A 205 -4.74 12.71 -4.31
C TYR A 205 -4.34 14.08 -3.73
N ASN A 206 -5.25 15.05 -3.72
CA ASN A 206 -5.00 16.35 -3.09
C ASN A 206 -4.80 16.21 -1.58
N GLU A 207 -5.58 15.36 -0.90
CA GLU A 207 -5.35 15.04 0.52
C GLU A 207 -3.98 14.38 0.76
N SER A 208 -3.55 13.50 -0.15
CA SER A 208 -2.20 12.91 -0.11
C SER A 208 -1.10 13.97 -0.24
N LEU A 209 -1.24 14.90 -1.19
CA LEU A 209 -0.27 15.98 -1.46
C LEU A 209 -0.14 17.01 -0.32
N ARG A 210 -1.09 17.05 0.63
CA ARG A 210 -0.93 17.87 1.86
C ARG A 210 0.24 17.39 2.73
N VAL A 211 0.59 16.11 2.64
CA VAL A 211 1.70 15.50 3.37
C VAL A 211 2.85 15.16 2.44
N PHE A 212 2.58 14.45 1.35
CA PHE A 212 3.58 14.11 0.34
C PHE A 212 3.88 15.35 -0.47
N ARG A 213 4.79 16.18 0.04
CA ARG A 213 5.27 17.39 -0.61
C ARG A 213 6.64 17.15 -1.23
N LYS A 214 6.93 17.91 -2.29
CA LYS A 214 8.18 17.87 -3.04
C LYS A 214 9.45 18.00 -2.17
N ASP A 215 9.39 18.75 -1.07
CA ASP A 215 10.50 19.02 -0.16
C ASP A 215 10.70 17.97 0.95
N VAL A 216 9.70 17.11 1.19
CA VAL A 216 9.72 16.13 2.30
C VAL A 216 9.70 14.69 1.80
N TYR A 217 8.83 14.40 0.84
CA TYR A 217 8.61 13.08 0.26
C TYR A 217 8.64 13.20 -1.27
N PRO A 218 9.80 13.52 -1.86
CA PRO A 218 9.90 13.86 -3.29
C PRO A 218 9.41 12.73 -4.20
N VAL A 219 9.77 11.48 -3.87
CA VAL A 219 9.40 10.30 -4.67
C VAL A 219 7.91 10.03 -4.59
N GLU A 220 7.33 10.06 -3.39
CA GLU A 220 5.89 9.89 -3.20
C GLU A 220 5.09 11.03 -3.84
N TYR A 221 5.57 12.28 -3.72
CA TYR A 221 4.99 13.44 -4.40
C TYR A 221 4.93 13.21 -5.92
N ALA A 222 6.03 12.77 -6.53
CA ALA A 222 6.07 12.48 -7.96
C ALA A 222 5.11 11.35 -8.36
N GLY A 223 5.01 10.30 -7.53
CA GLY A 223 4.04 9.22 -7.72
C GLY A 223 2.59 9.71 -7.70
N VAL A 224 2.23 10.58 -6.75
CA VAL A 224 0.88 11.16 -6.67
C VAL A 224 0.61 12.09 -7.86
N GLN A 225 1.59 12.89 -8.27
CA GLN A 225 1.47 13.77 -9.44
C GLN A 225 1.26 12.97 -10.74
N ASN A 226 1.99 11.87 -10.95
CA ASN A 226 1.74 10.97 -12.06
C ASN A 226 0.31 10.39 -12.03
N ASN A 227 -0.18 9.99 -10.85
CA ASN A 227 -1.54 9.48 -10.70
C ASN A 227 -2.62 10.55 -10.98
N LEU A 228 -2.42 11.78 -10.52
CA LEU A 228 -3.26 12.92 -10.86
C LEU A 228 -3.28 13.18 -12.37
N GLY A 229 -2.10 13.15 -13.01
CA GLY A 229 -1.99 13.30 -14.45
C GLY A 229 -2.81 12.26 -15.20
N ASN A 230 -2.71 10.99 -14.78
CA ASN A 230 -3.49 9.91 -15.36
C ASN A 230 -5.00 10.14 -15.18
N THR A 231 -5.44 10.55 -13.99
CA THR A 231 -6.86 10.83 -13.75
C THR A 231 -7.37 11.98 -14.61
N TYR A 232 -6.62 13.08 -14.73
CA TYR A 232 -7.03 14.20 -15.56
C TYR A 232 -7.08 13.82 -17.04
N LEU A 233 -6.13 13.03 -17.53
CA LEU A 233 -6.15 12.57 -18.91
C LEU A 233 -7.36 11.66 -19.18
N GLU A 234 -7.72 10.77 -18.26
CA GLU A 234 -8.96 9.97 -18.38
C GLU A 234 -10.22 10.84 -18.32
N LEU A 235 -10.29 11.80 -17.38
CA LEU A 235 -11.42 12.71 -17.25
C LEU A 235 -11.60 13.61 -18.50
N SER A 236 -10.50 13.97 -19.17
CA SER A 236 -10.55 14.75 -20.42
C SER A 236 -11.32 14.07 -21.55
N LYS A 237 -11.46 12.74 -21.51
CA LYS A 237 -12.24 11.97 -22.49
C LYS A 237 -13.76 12.10 -22.25
N ILE A 238 -14.16 12.63 -21.10
CA ILE A 238 -15.56 12.76 -20.67
C ILE A 238 -16.02 14.22 -20.72
N SER A 239 -15.21 15.14 -20.19
CA SER A 239 -15.57 16.56 -20.08
C SER A 239 -14.35 17.46 -20.21
N ASP A 240 -14.58 18.75 -20.51
CA ASP A 240 -13.59 19.82 -20.47
C ASP A 240 -12.19 19.43 -20.99
N GLN A 241 -12.17 18.81 -22.18
CA GLN A 241 -11.04 18.05 -22.71
C GLN A 241 -9.72 18.82 -22.64
N GLU A 242 -9.67 20.02 -23.22
CA GLU A 242 -8.46 20.86 -23.25
C GLU A 242 -7.99 21.24 -21.83
N PHE A 243 -8.91 21.61 -20.95
CA PHE A 243 -8.60 21.99 -19.57
C PHE A 243 -7.99 20.84 -18.80
N HIS A 244 -8.59 19.65 -18.89
CA HIS A 244 -8.09 18.47 -18.20
C HIS A 244 -6.78 17.93 -18.80
N ILE A 245 -6.59 17.99 -20.12
CA ILE A 245 -5.29 17.66 -20.73
C ILE A 245 -4.19 18.59 -20.21
N ASN A 246 -4.45 19.90 -20.13
CA ASN A 246 -3.48 20.86 -19.59
C ASN A 246 -3.16 20.60 -18.10
N LYS A 247 -4.15 20.19 -17.30
CA LYS A 247 -3.93 19.73 -15.92
C LYS A 247 -3.08 18.46 -15.87
N ALA A 248 -3.30 17.51 -16.78
CA ALA A 248 -2.49 16.29 -16.87
C ALA A 248 -1.02 16.61 -17.19
N ILE A 249 -0.77 17.44 -18.21
CA ILE A 249 0.57 17.91 -18.59
C ILE A 249 1.28 18.58 -17.41
N THR A 250 0.57 19.44 -16.67
CA THR A 250 1.12 20.11 -15.49
C THR A 250 1.55 19.11 -14.42
N ALA A 251 0.70 18.13 -14.10
CA ALA A 251 1.00 17.12 -13.09
C ALA A 251 2.19 16.23 -13.50
N TYR A 252 2.25 15.78 -14.75
CA TYR A 252 3.40 15.00 -15.25
C TYR A 252 4.70 15.81 -15.23
N LYS A 253 4.65 17.11 -15.59
CA LYS A 253 5.81 17.99 -15.47
C LYS A 253 6.29 18.13 -14.03
N GLU A 254 5.38 18.26 -13.06
CA GLU A 254 5.75 18.28 -11.63
C GLU A 254 6.43 16.97 -11.22
N ALA A 255 5.93 15.81 -11.64
CA ALA A 255 6.59 14.53 -11.38
C ALA A 255 8.00 14.47 -11.98
N LEU A 256 8.19 14.95 -13.22
CA LEU A 256 9.50 14.99 -13.90
C LEU A 256 10.48 16.03 -13.33
N THR A 257 10.07 16.88 -12.39
CA THR A 257 11.02 17.70 -11.64
C THR A 257 11.80 16.92 -10.58
N ILE A 258 11.30 15.73 -10.22
CA ILE A 258 11.93 14.81 -9.27
C ILE A 258 12.49 13.58 -9.99
N LEU A 259 11.70 13.00 -10.89
CA LEU A 259 12.07 11.78 -11.60
C LEU A 259 13.11 12.10 -12.67
N SER A 260 14.18 11.32 -12.67
CA SER A 260 15.23 11.40 -13.67
C SER A 260 15.61 10.00 -14.15
N MET A 261 16.26 9.96 -15.30
CA MET A 261 16.81 8.73 -15.87
C MET A 261 17.80 8.03 -14.92
N ASP A 262 18.57 8.82 -14.15
CA ASP A 262 19.65 8.29 -13.31
C ASP A 262 19.13 7.74 -11.97
N THR A 263 18.00 8.26 -11.48
CA THR A 263 17.50 7.97 -10.13
C THR A 263 16.28 7.05 -10.14
N GLN A 264 15.35 7.24 -11.08
CA GLN A 264 14.11 6.48 -11.22
C GLN A 264 13.80 6.25 -12.71
N PRO A 265 14.60 5.44 -13.42
CA PRO A 265 14.51 5.31 -14.88
C PRO A 265 13.15 4.82 -15.37
N LEU A 266 12.55 3.85 -14.69
CA LEU A 266 11.27 3.25 -15.12
C LEU A 266 10.11 4.22 -14.92
N GLU A 267 10.06 4.89 -13.78
CA GLU A 267 9.05 5.90 -13.47
C GLU A 267 9.21 7.12 -14.38
N TYR A 268 10.44 7.59 -14.62
CA TYR A 268 10.75 8.65 -15.57
C TYR A 268 10.19 8.32 -16.96
N ALA A 269 10.51 7.14 -17.49
CA ALA A 269 10.06 6.72 -18.81
C ALA A 269 8.53 6.56 -18.90
N THR A 270 7.90 6.06 -17.83
CA THR A 270 6.43 5.95 -17.74
C THR A 270 5.77 7.34 -17.79
N VAL A 271 6.27 8.29 -17.00
CA VAL A 271 5.73 9.65 -16.98
C VAL A 271 5.98 10.36 -18.31
N GLN A 272 7.13 10.15 -18.95
CA GLN A 272 7.42 10.70 -20.28
C GLN A 272 6.45 10.17 -21.35
N ASN A 273 6.14 8.86 -21.35
CA ASN A 273 5.12 8.31 -22.24
C ASN A 273 3.74 8.95 -22.01
N ASN A 274 3.32 9.09 -20.74
CA ASN A 274 2.04 9.70 -20.40
C ASN A 274 1.98 11.20 -20.77
N LEU A 275 3.09 11.92 -20.60
CA LEU A 275 3.23 13.30 -21.05
C LEU A 275 3.13 13.38 -22.58
N GLY A 276 3.76 12.45 -23.30
CA GLY A 276 3.64 12.33 -24.75
C GLY A 276 2.21 12.11 -25.21
N ASN A 277 1.47 11.21 -24.55
CA ASN A 277 0.05 10.96 -24.81
C ASN A 277 -0.78 12.23 -24.60
N SER A 278 -0.50 12.98 -23.54
CA SER A 278 -1.23 14.22 -23.24
C SER A 278 -0.97 15.31 -24.29
N TYR A 279 0.28 15.49 -24.70
CA TYR A 279 0.63 16.41 -25.79
C TYR A 279 0.03 15.98 -27.12
N PHE A 280 -0.01 14.68 -27.41
CA PHE A 280 -0.64 14.17 -28.62
C PHE A 280 -2.15 14.45 -28.62
N GLU A 281 -2.86 14.24 -27.51
CA GLU A 281 -4.27 14.61 -27.42
C GLU A 281 -4.46 16.13 -27.55
N LEU A 282 -3.61 16.95 -26.91
CA LEU A 282 -3.69 18.41 -27.05
C LEU A 282 -3.46 18.88 -28.48
N SER A 283 -2.58 18.21 -29.24
CA SER A 283 -2.28 18.53 -30.63
C SER A 283 -3.48 18.38 -31.58
N LYS A 284 -4.49 17.59 -31.19
CA LYS A 284 -5.74 17.45 -31.93
C LYS A 284 -6.70 18.63 -31.69
N ILE A 285 -6.44 19.42 -30.65
CA ILE A 285 -7.29 20.52 -30.19
C ILE A 285 -6.65 21.86 -30.57
N GLU A 286 -5.38 22.06 -30.21
CA GLU A 286 -4.68 23.33 -30.41
C GLU A 286 -3.19 23.14 -30.69
N ASN A 287 -2.58 24.19 -31.26
CA ASN A 287 -1.13 24.29 -31.50
C ASN A 287 -0.52 23.00 -32.08
N LYS A 288 -1.24 22.38 -33.03
CA LYS A 288 -1.02 21.02 -33.56
C LYS A 288 0.45 20.67 -33.77
N LYS A 289 1.18 21.52 -34.47
CA LYS A 289 2.61 21.30 -34.77
C LYS A 289 3.46 21.23 -33.49
N VAL A 290 3.38 22.26 -32.65
CA VAL A 290 4.16 22.36 -31.40
C VAL A 290 3.84 21.22 -30.45
N ASN A 291 2.56 20.89 -30.30
CA ASN A 291 2.13 19.81 -29.42
C ASN A 291 2.51 18.43 -29.96
N SER A 292 2.47 18.21 -31.28
CA SER A 292 2.96 16.96 -31.88
C SER A 292 4.48 16.80 -31.72
N GLU A 293 5.25 17.89 -31.89
CA GLU A 293 6.69 17.90 -31.63
C GLU A 293 7.01 17.60 -30.15
N ASN A 294 6.26 18.18 -29.21
CA ASN A 294 6.40 17.88 -27.79
C ASN A 294 6.07 16.41 -27.47
N ALA A 295 5.04 15.85 -28.10
CA ALA A 295 4.69 14.44 -27.95
C ALA A 295 5.81 13.52 -28.43
N VAL A 296 6.33 13.78 -29.64
CA VAL A 296 7.47 13.05 -30.22
C VAL A 296 8.68 13.08 -29.29
N ASN A 297 9.04 14.25 -28.75
CA ASN A 297 10.17 14.39 -27.84
C ASN A 297 9.98 13.56 -26.56
N ALA A 298 8.79 13.60 -25.95
CA ALA A 298 8.50 12.84 -24.74
C ALA A 298 8.53 11.32 -24.98
N TYR A 299 8.01 10.83 -26.12
CA TYR A 299 8.12 9.42 -26.47
C TYR A 299 9.57 8.98 -26.68
N HIS A 300 10.41 9.81 -27.31
CA HIS A 300 11.85 9.53 -27.45
C HIS A 300 12.55 9.45 -26.09
N GLU A 301 12.22 10.33 -25.13
CA GLU A 301 12.73 10.24 -23.77
C GLU A 301 12.33 8.92 -23.08
N SER A 302 11.10 8.45 -23.31
CA SER A 302 10.62 7.17 -22.79
C SER A 302 11.36 5.97 -23.39
N LEU A 303 11.59 5.98 -24.71
CA LEU A 303 12.28 4.91 -25.46
C LEU A 303 13.77 4.76 -25.13
N LYS A 304 14.39 5.74 -24.45
CA LYS A 304 15.75 5.59 -23.91
C LYS A 304 15.84 4.52 -22.83
N ILE A 305 14.74 4.24 -22.14
CA ILE A 305 14.66 3.23 -21.07
C ILE A 305 13.85 2.01 -21.53
N PHE A 306 12.68 2.24 -22.13
CA PHE A 306 11.82 1.18 -22.64
C PHE A 306 12.30 0.75 -24.02
N THR A 307 13.37 -0.05 -24.03
CA THR A 307 14.00 -0.59 -25.23
C THR A 307 13.39 -1.93 -25.63
N SER A 308 13.50 -2.29 -26.91
CA SER A 308 12.91 -3.54 -27.45
C SER A 308 13.49 -4.83 -26.84
N ASP A 309 14.71 -4.78 -26.31
CA ASP A 309 15.39 -5.91 -25.67
C ASP A 309 15.00 -6.12 -24.20
N ARG A 310 14.68 -5.04 -23.47
CA ARG A 310 14.37 -5.10 -22.02
C ARG A 310 12.87 -4.99 -21.71
N PHE A 311 12.14 -4.23 -22.52
CA PHE A 311 10.73 -3.90 -22.32
C PHE A 311 9.98 -3.94 -23.65
N PRO A 312 9.90 -5.11 -24.31
CA PRO A 312 9.38 -5.22 -25.68
C PRO A 312 7.93 -4.73 -25.82
N VAL A 313 7.09 -4.98 -24.81
CA VAL A 313 5.67 -4.59 -24.82
C VAL A 313 5.50 -3.09 -24.69
N GLU A 314 6.18 -2.47 -23.72
CA GLU A 314 6.16 -1.02 -23.53
C GLU A 314 6.75 -0.31 -24.74
N HIS A 315 7.89 -0.79 -25.25
CA HIS A 315 8.55 -0.26 -26.44
C HIS A 315 7.60 -0.25 -27.64
N GLU A 316 6.90 -1.36 -27.93
CA GLU A 316 5.93 -1.45 -29.03
C GLU A 316 4.82 -0.40 -28.88
N GLY A 317 4.20 -0.31 -27.69
CA GLY A 317 3.14 0.66 -27.43
C GLY A 317 3.59 2.11 -27.60
N ILE A 318 4.82 2.43 -27.17
CA ILE A 318 5.38 3.78 -27.32
C ILE A 318 5.72 4.07 -28.78
N MET A 319 6.27 3.10 -29.52
CA MET A 319 6.56 3.25 -30.96
C MET A 319 5.27 3.48 -31.77
N ASP A 320 4.18 2.80 -31.44
CA ASP A 320 2.88 3.04 -32.05
C ASP A 320 2.38 4.48 -31.83
N ASN A 321 2.54 4.98 -30.61
CA ASN A 321 2.17 6.35 -30.26
C ASN A 321 3.07 7.38 -30.96
N LEU A 322 4.37 7.09 -31.05
CA LEU A 322 5.34 7.91 -31.77
C LEU A 322 5.00 8.01 -33.26
N VAL A 323 4.64 6.90 -33.91
CA VAL A 323 4.21 6.88 -35.32
C VAL A 323 2.94 7.70 -35.52
N LYS A 324 1.97 7.62 -34.61
CA LYS A 324 0.75 8.46 -34.65
C LYS A 324 1.10 9.94 -34.54
N ALA A 325 2.01 10.31 -33.64
CA ALA A 325 2.44 11.69 -33.46
C ALA A 325 3.18 12.24 -34.69
N TYR A 326 4.04 11.46 -35.33
CA TYR A 326 4.69 11.84 -36.60
C TYR A 326 3.70 12.06 -37.74
N LYS A 327 2.63 11.25 -37.81
CA LYS A 327 1.56 11.44 -38.81
C LYS A 327 0.70 12.68 -38.51
N ASN A 328 0.75 13.20 -37.29
CA ASN A 328 0.02 14.38 -36.86
C ASN A 328 0.88 15.66 -36.83
N THR A 329 2.17 15.57 -37.19
CA THR A 329 3.03 16.74 -37.42
C THR A 329 2.83 17.27 -38.83
#